data_AF-A0A1T8KP98-F1
#
_entry.id   AF-A0A1T8KP98-F1
#
_cell.length_a   1.000
_cell.length_b   1.000
_cell.length_c   1.000
_cell.angle_alpha   90.00
_cell.angle_beta   90.00
_cell.angle_gamma   90.00
#
_symmetry.space_group_name_H-M   'P 1'
#
loop_
_entity.id
_entity.type
_entity.pdbx_description
1 polymer ?
#
loop_
_entity_poly.entity_id
_entity_poly.type
_entity_poly.pdbx_seq_one_letter_code
_entity_poly.pdbx_strand_id
1 'polypeptide(L)'
;MSHATPSSRADIDQRFNYHLSGEDRVVTLDYVRGQCAHIAHCLDEVLPPGREKSLALTKLEEALMWSNASIAKTAPQPVGTVRSGVMSIEPATVADLIDPLVGPTDAAAGPSA
;
A
#
# COMPACT_ATOMS: atom_id res chain seq x y z
N MET A 1 -38.68 -10.97 6.61
CA MET A 1 -38.82 -9.64 5.99
C MET A 1 -37.42 -9.11 5.78
N SER A 2 -37.08 -8.62 4.59
CA SER A 2 -35.78 -7.98 4.35
C SER A 2 -35.79 -6.56 4.92
N HIS A 3 -34.68 -6.14 5.51
CA HIS A 3 -34.48 -4.80 6.07
C HIS A 3 -33.65 -3.88 5.16
N ALA A 4 -33.23 -4.38 3.99
CA ALA A 4 -32.43 -3.63 3.05
C ALA A 4 -33.29 -2.61 2.27
N THR A 5 -32.70 -1.46 1.97
CA THR A 5 -33.31 -0.38 1.17
C THR A 5 -32.39 -0.01 0.00
N PRO A 6 -32.91 0.62 -1.07
CA PRO A 6 -32.04 1.11 -2.13
C PRO A 6 -30.95 2.08 -1.63
N SER A 7 -31.28 2.89 -0.61
CA SER A 7 -30.34 3.83 0.00
C SER A 7 -29.25 3.13 0.80
N SER A 8 -29.60 2.16 1.65
CA SER A 8 -28.61 1.40 2.43
C SER A 8 -27.70 0.56 1.53
N ARG A 9 -28.23 0.05 0.42
CA ARG A 9 -27.43 -0.68 -0.58
C ARG A 9 -26.37 0.22 -1.22
N ALA A 10 -26.75 1.43 -1.61
CA ALA A 10 -25.82 2.41 -2.18
C ALA A 10 -24.75 2.86 -1.16
N ASP A 11 -25.12 3.05 0.11
CA ASP A 11 -24.17 3.35 1.20
C ASP A 11 -23.13 2.23 1.35
N ILE A 12 -23.57 0.97 1.35
CA ILE A 12 -22.68 -0.19 1.45
C ILE A 12 -21.73 -0.25 0.25
N ASP A 13 -22.24 -0.08 -0.96
CA ASP A 13 -21.39 -0.11 -2.16
C ASP A 13 -20.32 0.99 -2.10
N GLN A 14 -20.67 2.18 -1.60
CA GLN A 14 -19.71 3.27 -1.40
C GLN A 14 -18.67 2.94 -0.33
N ARG A 15 -19.07 2.35 0.81
CA ARG A 15 -18.17 2.06 1.94
C ARG A 15 -17.19 0.93 1.65
N PHE A 16 -17.63 -0.10 0.93
CA PHE A 16 -16.86 -1.34 0.78
C PHE A 16 -16.19 -1.49 -0.60
N ASN A 17 -16.61 -0.76 -1.64
CA ASN A 17 -16.15 -0.98 -3.03
C ASN A 17 -15.28 0.15 -3.64
N TYR A 18 -14.42 0.81 -2.85
CA TYR A 18 -13.47 1.80 -3.39
C TYR A 18 -12.39 1.13 -4.27
N HIS A 19 -12.37 1.44 -5.56
CA HIS A 19 -11.45 0.88 -6.56
C HIS A 19 -10.15 1.70 -6.66
N LEU A 20 -8.98 1.06 -6.51
CA LEU A 20 -7.68 1.64 -6.86
C LEU A 20 -7.20 1.01 -8.17
N SER A 21 -6.72 1.82 -9.11
CA SER A 21 -6.10 1.36 -10.35
C SER A 21 -4.66 0.88 -10.11
N GLY A 22 -4.37 -0.39 -10.39
CA GLY A 22 -3.06 -1.07 -10.26
C GLY A 22 -3.19 -2.58 -10.58
N GLU A 23 -2.10 -3.29 -10.85
CA GLU A 23 -2.19 -4.60 -11.53
C GLU A 23 -2.29 -5.81 -10.58
N ASP A 24 -1.27 -6.17 -9.79
CA ASP A 24 -1.34 -7.42 -8.99
C ASP A 24 -1.84 -7.23 -7.56
N ARG A 25 -1.49 -6.11 -6.91
CA ARG A 25 -1.93 -5.79 -5.55
C ARG A 25 -3.43 -5.50 -5.48
N VAL A 26 -4.01 -5.10 -6.60
CA VAL A 26 -5.43 -4.79 -6.73
C VAL A 26 -6.27 -6.06 -6.63
N VAL A 27 -5.84 -7.17 -7.24
CA VAL A 27 -6.62 -8.43 -7.21
C VAL A 27 -6.84 -8.96 -5.79
N THR A 28 -5.79 -9.04 -4.96
CA THR A 28 -5.93 -9.56 -3.57
C THR A 28 -6.75 -8.63 -2.67
N LEU A 29 -6.60 -7.31 -2.85
CA LEU A 29 -7.41 -6.33 -2.11
C LEU A 29 -8.88 -6.39 -2.55
N ASP A 30 -9.13 -6.50 -3.84
CA ASP A 30 -10.47 -6.56 -4.41
C ASP A 30 -11.22 -7.82 -3.97
N TYR A 31 -10.51 -8.94 -3.84
CA TYR A 31 -11.10 -10.14 -3.25
C TYR A 31 -11.63 -9.89 -1.83
N VAL A 32 -10.81 -9.35 -0.93
CA VAL A 32 -11.22 -9.08 0.46
C VAL A 32 -12.34 -8.04 0.51
N ARG A 33 -12.26 -7.00 -0.33
CA ARG A 33 -13.32 -5.98 -0.47
C ARG A 33 -14.64 -6.60 -0.91
N GLY A 34 -14.62 -7.46 -1.93
CA GLY A 34 -15.81 -8.16 -2.41
C GLY A 34 -16.44 -9.02 -1.32
N GLN A 35 -15.64 -9.74 -0.53
CA GLN A 35 -16.13 -10.53 0.59
C GLN A 35 -16.76 -9.66 1.69
N CYS A 36 -16.13 -8.54 2.07
CA CYS A 36 -16.69 -7.62 3.04
C CYS A 36 -17.98 -6.95 2.53
N ALA A 37 -18.03 -6.56 1.25
CA ALA A 37 -19.24 -6.01 0.64
C ALA A 37 -20.39 -7.04 0.64
N HIS A 38 -20.10 -8.29 0.31
CA HIS A 38 -21.08 -9.37 0.36
C HIS A 38 -21.66 -9.55 1.77
N ILE A 39 -20.79 -9.63 2.80
CA ILE A 39 -21.23 -9.75 4.19
C ILE A 39 -22.06 -8.52 4.60
N ALA A 40 -21.65 -7.31 4.21
CA ALA A 40 -22.38 -6.08 4.53
C ALA A 40 -23.80 -6.11 3.96
N HIS A 41 -23.98 -6.54 2.71
CA HIS A 41 -25.30 -6.73 2.08
C HIS A 41 -26.14 -7.78 2.83
N CYS A 42 -25.54 -8.91 3.24
CA CYS A 42 -26.24 -9.90 4.05
C CYS A 42 -26.70 -9.34 5.40
N LEU A 43 -25.83 -8.61 6.10
CA LEU A 43 -26.17 -7.96 7.38
C LEU A 43 -27.28 -6.91 7.21
N ASP A 44 -27.26 -6.15 6.11
CA ASP A 44 -28.29 -5.15 5.81
C ASP A 44 -29.66 -5.79 5.60
N GLU A 45 -29.70 -6.93 4.94
CA GLU A 45 -30.91 -7.69 4.67
C GLU A 45 -31.52 -8.32 5.93
N VAL A 46 -30.69 -8.92 6.79
CA VAL A 46 -31.18 -9.73 7.92
C VAL A 46 -31.35 -8.95 9.22
N LEU A 47 -30.58 -7.88 9.43
CA LEU A 47 -30.63 -7.14 10.70
C LEU A 47 -31.69 -6.03 10.65
N PRO A 48 -32.55 -5.91 11.67
CA PRO A 48 -33.48 -4.79 11.76
C PRO A 48 -32.73 -3.45 11.89
N PRO A 49 -33.35 -2.33 11.46
CA PRO A 49 -32.76 -1.02 11.63
C PRO A 49 -32.57 -0.71 13.12
N GLY A 50 -31.35 -0.33 13.51
CA GLY A 50 -31.01 -0.10 14.91
C GLY A 50 -29.50 0.05 15.12
N ARG A 51 -29.13 0.29 16.38
CA ARG A 51 -27.74 0.52 16.79
C ARG A 51 -26.86 -0.70 16.50
N GLU A 52 -27.39 -1.89 16.68
CA GLU A 52 -26.70 -3.16 16.49
C GLU A 52 -26.29 -3.35 15.03
N LYS A 53 -27.19 -3.05 14.09
CA LYS A 53 -26.90 -3.07 12.65
C LYS A 53 -25.81 -2.06 12.28
N SER A 54 -25.93 -0.82 12.76
CA SER A 54 -24.90 0.20 12.54
C SER A 54 -23.53 -0.26 13.05
N LEU A 55 -23.48 -0.79 14.28
CA LEU A 55 -22.23 -1.29 14.86
C LEU A 55 -21.65 -2.48 14.08
N ALA A 56 -22.49 -3.43 13.64
CA ALA A 56 -22.04 -4.57 12.85
C ALA A 56 -21.37 -4.12 11.55
N LEU A 57 -21.99 -3.17 10.82
CA LEU A 57 -21.42 -2.60 9.61
C LEU A 57 -20.13 -1.83 9.88
N THR A 58 -20.07 -1.03 10.95
CA THR A 58 -18.84 -0.32 11.37
C THR A 58 -17.70 -1.29 11.68
N LYS A 59 -17.97 -2.38 12.42
CA LYS A 59 -16.93 -3.37 12.74
C LYS A 59 -16.45 -4.15 11.54
N LEU A 60 -17.31 -4.41 10.58
CA LEU A 60 -16.92 -5.00 9.31
C LEU A 60 -16.02 -4.07 8.48
N GLU A 61 -16.31 -2.76 8.48
CA GLU A 61 -15.48 -1.76 7.83
C GLU A 61 -14.10 -1.63 8.49
N GLU A 62 -14.03 -1.63 9.83
CA GLU A 62 -12.75 -1.69 10.56
C GLU A 62 -11.95 -2.95 10.20
N ALA A 63 -12.61 -4.11 10.08
CA ALA A 63 -11.96 -5.36 9.67
C ALA A 63 -11.38 -5.27 8.25
N LEU A 64 -12.11 -4.66 7.32
CA LEU A 64 -11.62 -4.38 5.96
C LEU A 64 -10.41 -3.46 5.99
N MET A 65 -10.45 -2.38 6.79
CA MET A 65 -9.34 -1.44 6.94
C MET A 65 -8.05 -2.15 7.38
N TRP A 66 -8.12 -2.97 8.43
CA TRP A 66 -6.94 -3.70 8.94
C TRP A 66 -6.45 -4.79 7.97
N SER A 67 -7.36 -5.46 7.26
CA SER A 67 -7.01 -6.44 6.23
C SER A 67 -6.24 -5.78 5.08
N ASN A 68 -6.73 -4.64 4.59
CA ASN A 68 -6.06 -3.87 3.54
C ASN A 68 -4.68 -3.37 3.98
N ALA A 69 -4.55 -2.92 5.25
CA ALA A 69 -3.29 -2.48 5.81
C ALA A 69 -2.26 -3.63 5.93
N SER A 70 -2.71 -4.83 6.28
CA SER A 70 -1.85 -6.03 6.32
C SER A 70 -1.33 -6.37 4.92
N ILE A 71 -2.23 -6.45 3.93
CA ILE A 71 -1.86 -6.70 2.52
C ILE A 71 -0.92 -5.60 1.98
N ALA A 72 -1.05 -4.35 2.44
CA ALA A 72 -0.16 -3.24 2.07
C ALA A 72 1.26 -3.41 2.55
N LYS A 73 1.44 -3.95 3.75
CA LYS A 73 2.75 -4.14 4.35
C LYS A 73 3.50 -5.33 3.75
N THR A 74 2.77 -6.37 3.32
CA THR A 74 3.36 -7.61 2.78
C THR A 74 3.65 -7.53 1.27
N ALA A 75 2.97 -6.67 0.53
CA ALA A 75 3.25 -6.48 -0.89
C ALA A 75 4.69 -5.94 -1.08
N PRO A 76 5.52 -6.53 -1.97
CA PRO A 76 6.78 -5.94 -2.36
C PRO A 76 6.51 -4.52 -2.85
N GLN A 77 7.15 -3.53 -2.24
CA GLN A 77 7.07 -2.17 -2.78
C GLN A 77 7.61 -2.21 -4.21
N PRO A 78 7.00 -1.51 -5.18
CA PRO A 78 7.61 -1.39 -6.50
C PRO A 78 9.02 -0.85 -6.29
N VAL A 79 10.01 -1.64 -6.70
CA VAL A 79 11.42 -1.25 -6.62
C VAL A 79 11.58 0.02 -7.45
N GLY A 80 11.74 1.15 -6.77
CA GLY A 80 12.05 2.45 -7.38
C GLY A 80 10.92 3.11 -8.18
N THR A 81 9.90 3.64 -7.50
CA THR A 81 9.36 4.93 -7.97
C THR A 81 10.31 6.00 -7.46
N VAL A 82 11.19 6.48 -8.32
CA VAL A 82 11.90 7.75 -8.13
C VAL A 82 10.82 8.77 -7.77
N ARG A 83 10.77 9.20 -6.50
CA ARG A 83 9.94 10.32 -6.12
C ARG A 83 10.38 11.46 -7.04
N SER A 84 9.43 12.08 -7.73
CA SER A 84 9.62 13.36 -8.41
C SER A 84 9.93 14.43 -7.37
N GLY A 85 11.08 14.33 -6.71
CA GLY A 85 11.77 15.44 -6.12
C GLY A 85 12.51 16.11 -7.26
N VAL A 86 12.24 17.38 -7.48
CA VAL A 86 13.18 18.24 -8.20
C VAL A 86 14.51 18.10 -7.47
N MET A 87 15.42 17.33 -8.04
CA MET A 87 16.80 17.34 -7.62
C MET A 87 17.32 18.66 -8.20
N SER A 88 17.43 19.69 -7.35
CA SER A 88 18.29 20.83 -7.66
C SER A 88 19.71 20.28 -7.76
N ILE A 89 20.08 19.87 -8.97
CA ILE A 89 21.46 19.57 -9.31
C ILE A 89 22.11 20.94 -9.47
N GLU A 90 22.75 21.43 -8.42
CA GLU A 90 23.81 22.41 -8.61
C GLU A 90 24.88 21.71 -9.49
N PRO A 91 25.27 22.28 -10.65
CA PRO A 91 26.19 21.60 -11.54
C PRO A 91 27.54 21.48 -10.85
N ALA A 92 27.91 20.26 -10.45
CA ALA A 92 29.26 19.95 -10.02
C ALA A 92 30.21 20.30 -11.17
N THR A 93 31.12 21.24 -10.92
CA THR A 93 32.16 21.62 -11.88
C THR A 93 33.09 20.43 -12.12
N VAL A 94 33.64 20.36 -13.33
CA VAL A 94 34.54 19.30 -13.83
C VAL A 94 35.79 19.07 -12.95
N ALA A 95 36.06 19.95 -11.98
CA ALA A 95 37.15 19.81 -11.02
C ALA A 95 36.97 18.64 -10.02
N ASP A 96 35.74 18.21 -9.73
CA ASP A 96 35.49 17.20 -8.69
C ASP A 96 35.65 15.74 -9.18
N LEU A 97 35.91 15.52 -10.48
CA LEU A 97 36.04 14.18 -11.09
C LEU A 97 37.48 13.73 -11.32
N ILE A 98 38.49 14.50 -10.90
CA ILE A 98 39.90 14.11 -11.03
C ILE A 98 40.61 14.28 -9.68
N ASP A 99 40.58 13.24 -8.86
CA ASP A 99 41.58 13.06 -7.79
C ASP A 99 42.46 11.86 -8.18
N PRO A 100 43.78 12.04 -8.41
CA PRO A 100 44.66 10.98 -8.84
C PRO A 100 44.94 10.03 -7.67
N LEU A 101 44.64 8.75 -7.86
CA LEU A 101 45.12 7.67 -7.00
C LEU A 101 46.66 7.61 -7.02
N VAL A 102 47.31 8.39 -6.18
CA VAL A 102 48.68 8.14 -5.72
C VAL A 102 48.62 7.94 -4.22
N GLY A 103 48.42 6.68 -3.82
CA GLY A 103 48.69 6.19 -2.46
C GLY A 103 50.15 5.72 -2.34
N PRO A 104 50.74 5.77 -1.14
CA PRO A 104 52.17 5.54 -0.93
C PRO A 104 52.57 4.08 -1.19
N THR A 105 53.67 3.90 -1.92
CA THR A 105 54.37 2.62 -2.08
C THR A 105 54.93 2.16 -0.75
N ASP A 106 54.41 1.05 -0.23
CA ASP A 106 55.11 0.26 0.80
C ASP A 106 55.02 -1.23 0.42
N ALA A 107 56.13 -1.80 -0.06
CA ALA A 107 56.33 -3.23 -0.22
C ALA A 107 57.83 -3.57 -0.12
N ALA A 108 58.24 -3.82 1.12
CA ALA A 108 59.17 -4.84 1.62
C ALA A 108 60.19 -5.53 0.68
N ALA A 109 61.46 -5.46 1.11
CA ALA A 109 62.40 -6.58 1.35
C ALA A 109 63.01 -7.41 0.19
N GLY A 110 64.31 -7.17 -0.06
CA GLY A 110 65.40 -8.17 -0.27
C GLY A 110 65.51 -8.90 -1.64
N PRO A 111 66.67 -9.48 -2.02
CA PRO A 111 67.82 -9.84 -1.17
C PRO A 111 69.18 -9.26 -1.60
N SER A 112 70.15 -9.36 -0.68
CA SER A 112 71.59 -9.19 -0.89
C SER A 112 72.14 -10.09 -2.00
N ALA A 113 73.06 -9.52 -2.79
CA ALA A 113 74.23 -10.18 -3.37
C ALA A 113 75.39 -9.18 -3.36
#